data_AF-A0A972ZUX5-F1
#
_entry.id   AF-A0A972ZUX5-F1
#
_cell.length_a   1.000
_cell.length_b   1.000
_cell.length_c   1.000
_cell.angle_alpha   90.00
_cell.angle_beta   90.00
_cell.angle_gamma   90.00
#
_symmetry.space_group_name_H-M   'P 1'
#
loop_
_entity.id
_entity.type
_entity.pdbx_description
1 polymer ?
#
loop_
_entity_poly.entity_id
_entity_poly.type
_entity_poly.pdbx_seq_one_letter_code
_entity_poly.pdbx_strand_id
1 'polypeptide(L)'
;MGSEVGDQRGDRLREVVAHIRDRIHGPEADSLERFARVYYRRLAPEEFAGRPVEALYGAVLSLWKFAQHRPPGSPVIRLYNPRVEEHGWKSP
;
A
#
# COMPACT_ATOMS: atom_id res chain seq x y z
N MET A 1 12.86 23.29 0.58
CA MET A 1 11.76 22.59 -0.14
C MET A 1 11.65 21.09 0.18
N GLY A 2 12.64 20.44 0.81
CA GLY A 2 12.54 19.00 1.17
C GLY A 2 11.82 18.69 2.49
N SER A 3 11.59 19.68 3.36
CA SER A 3 10.95 19.51 4.67
C SER A 3 9.42 19.37 4.57
N GLU A 4 8.78 20.20 3.76
CA GLU A 4 7.31 20.24 3.57
C GLU A 4 6.78 18.95 2.91
N VAL A 5 7.54 18.45 1.94
CA VAL A 5 7.27 17.20 1.24
C VAL A 5 7.45 15.98 2.16
N GLY A 6 8.44 16.04 3.07
CA GLY A 6 8.63 15.02 4.11
C GLY A 6 7.50 14.97 5.14
N ASP A 7 6.91 16.13 5.45
CA ASP A 7 5.80 16.27 6.40
C ASP A 7 4.50 15.69 5.83
N GLN A 8 4.18 16.03 4.57
CA GLN A 8 3.00 15.50 3.87
C GLN A 8 2.97 13.97 3.79
N ARG A 9 4.12 13.33 3.55
CA ARG A 9 4.24 11.86 3.60
C ARG A 9 3.93 11.33 5.00
N GLY A 10 4.44 12.01 6.04
CA GLY A 10 4.21 11.66 7.43
C GLY A 10 2.73 11.74 7.80
N ASP A 11 2.06 12.83 7.43
CA ASP A 11 0.62 13.01 7.59
C ASP A 11 -0.16 11.90 6.91
N ARG A 12 0.11 11.66 5.63
CA ARG A 12 -0.61 10.65 4.86
C ARG A 12 -0.43 9.24 5.44
N LEU A 13 0.78 8.92 5.93
CA LEU A 13 1.02 7.65 6.60
C LEU A 13 0.19 7.53 7.89
N ARG A 14 0.06 8.61 8.68
CA ARG A 14 -0.80 8.60 9.88
C ARG A 14 -2.26 8.34 9.52
N GLU A 15 -2.77 8.99 8.49
CA GLU A 15 -4.14 8.78 8.01
C GLU A 15 -4.36 7.35 7.53
N VAL A 16 -3.42 6.77 6.77
CA VAL A 16 -3.50 5.37 6.34
C VAL A 16 -3.50 4.43 7.54
N VAL A 17 -2.68 4.69 8.56
CA VAL A 17 -2.65 3.86 9.78
C VAL A 17 -3.97 3.97 10.55
N ALA A 18 -4.53 5.16 10.70
CA ALA A 18 -5.86 5.33 11.30
C ALA A 18 -6.91 4.53 10.51
N HIS A 19 -6.89 4.64 9.18
CA HIS A 19 -7.81 3.92 8.30
C HIS A 19 -7.68 2.39 8.39
N ILE A 20 -6.46 1.88 8.60
CA ILE A 20 -6.22 0.45 8.88
C ILE A 20 -6.88 0.05 10.19
N ARG A 21 -6.69 0.84 11.26
CA ARG A 21 -7.21 0.55 12.61
C ARG A 21 -8.73 0.59 12.71
N ASP A 22 -9.35 1.42 11.88
CA ASP A 22 -10.82 1.50 11.81
C ASP A 22 -11.45 0.29 11.11
N ARG A 23 -10.72 -0.39 10.22
CA ARG A 23 -11.28 -1.47 9.37
C ARG A 23 -10.80 -2.87 9.71
N ILE A 24 -9.63 -2.99 10.31
CA ILE A 24 -9.00 -4.25 10.69
C ILE A 24 -8.70 -4.20 12.17
N HIS A 25 -8.94 -5.33 12.86
CA HIS A 25 -8.78 -5.42 14.30
C HIS A 25 -7.82 -6.54 14.70
N GLY A 26 -7.35 -6.46 15.94
CA GLY A 26 -6.48 -7.50 16.51
C GLY A 26 -5.09 -7.59 15.85
N PRO A 27 -4.44 -8.77 15.92
CA PRO A 27 -3.05 -8.95 15.48
C PRO A 27 -2.81 -8.67 13.99
N GLU A 28 -3.86 -8.78 13.17
CA GLU A 28 -3.80 -8.48 11.75
C GLU A 28 -3.58 -6.98 11.50
N ALA A 29 -4.27 -6.12 12.25
CA ALA A 29 -4.11 -4.67 12.19
C ALA A 29 -2.69 -4.25 12.53
N ASP A 30 -2.11 -4.85 13.57
CA ASP A 30 -0.72 -4.58 13.98
C ASP A 30 0.28 -5.00 12.89
N SER A 31 0.03 -6.14 12.25
CA SER A 31 0.89 -6.68 11.20
C SER A 31 0.83 -5.84 9.93
N LEU A 32 -0.37 -5.43 9.53
CA LEU A 32 -0.57 -4.56 8.37
C LEU A 32 -0.01 -3.16 8.62
N GLU A 33 -0.21 -2.57 9.81
CA GLU A 33 0.38 -1.28 10.16
C GLU A 33 1.91 -1.33 10.06
N ARG A 34 2.54 -2.34 10.68
CA ARG A 34 4.00 -2.52 10.59
C ARG A 34 4.46 -2.64 9.14
N PHE A 35 3.76 -3.43 8.34
CA PHE A 35 4.06 -3.58 6.93
C PHE A 35 3.95 -2.25 6.19
N ALA A 36 2.87 -1.48 6.41
CA ALA A 36 2.65 -0.19 5.77
C ALA A 36 3.75 0.81 6.10
N ARG A 37 4.15 0.92 7.37
CA ARG A 37 5.25 1.81 7.79
C ARG A 37 6.57 1.44 7.12
N VAL A 38 6.88 0.15 6.97
CA VAL A 38 8.12 -0.30 6.31
C VAL A 38 8.06 -0.09 4.80
N TYR A 39 6.93 -0.39 4.17
CA TYR A 39 6.73 -0.26 2.73
C TYR A 39 6.79 1.20 2.30
N TYR A 40 5.98 2.06 2.94
CA TYR A 40 5.87 3.47 2.57
C TYR A 40 7.11 4.31 2.88
N ARG A 41 7.94 3.88 3.83
CA ARG A 41 9.25 4.52 4.07
C ARG A 41 10.19 4.44 2.86
N ARG A 42 9.98 3.46 1.96
CA ARG A 42 10.79 3.27 0.74
C ARG A 42 10.27 4.07 -0.45
N LEU A 43 9.07 4.62 -0.37
CA LEU A 43 8.49 5.41 -1.46
C LEU A 43 8.93 6.87 -1.36
N ALA A 44 9.09 7.48 -2.53
CA ALA A 44 9.32 8.90 -2.64
C ALA A 44 8.07 9.67 -2.17
N PRO A 45 8.21 10.85 -1.54
CA PRO A 45 7.07 11.62 -1.05
C PRO A 45 6.01 11.97 -2.12
N GLU A 46 6.43 12.11 -3.37
CA GLU A 46 5.56 12.43 -4.51
C GLU A 46 4.54 11.30 -4.77
N GLU A 47 4.83 10.07 -4.34
CA GLU A 47 3.89 8.94 -4.41
C GLU A 47 2.64 9.15 -3.53
N PHE A 48 2.70 10.06 -2.56
CA PHE A 48 1.60 10.36 -1.64
C PHE A 48 0.79 11.58 -2.10
N ALA A 49 1.37 12.44 -2.93
CA ALA A 49 0.73 13.65 -3.41
C ALA A 49 -0.50 13.31 -4.27
N GLY A 50 -1.64 13.89 -3.94
CA GLY A 50 -2.89 13.71 -4.70
C GLY A 50 -3.53 12.33 -4.63
N ARG A 51 -2.97 11.36 -3.89
CA ARG A 51 -3.59 10.03 -3.72
C ARG A 51 -4.55 10.03 -2.53
N PRO A 52 -5.79 9.53 -2.70
CA PRO A 52 -6.72 9.38 -1.59
C PRO A 52 -6.23 8.29 -0.62
N VAL A 53 -6.56 8.44 0.67
CA VAL A 53 -6.16 7.53 1.74
C VAL A 53 -6.63 6.10 1.44
N GLU A 54 -7.82 5.96 0.87
CA GLU A 54 -8.42 4.69 0.48
C GLU A 54 -7.61 3.97 -0.59
N ALA A 55 -7.02 4.71 -1.54
CA ALA A 55 -6.17 4.11 -2.58
C ALA A 55 -4.84 3.62 -1.99
N LEU A 56 -4.25 4.39 -1.09
CA LEU A 56 -3.03 3.98 -0.38
C LEU A 56 -3.30 2.75 0.50
N TYR A 57 -4.36 2.82 1.33
CA TYR A 57 -4.84 1.68 2.10
C TYR A 57 -5.05 0.43 1.23
N GLY A 58 -5.77 0.55 0.11
CA GLY A 58 -6.04 -0.56 -0.79
C GLY A 58 -4.77 -1.13 -1.41
N ALA A 59 -3.83 -0.27 -1.81
CA ALA A 59 -2.54 -0.69 -2.37
C ALA A 59 -1.72 -1.50 -1.35
N VAL A 60 -1.57 -0.99 -0.13
CA VAL A 60 -0.77 -1.68 0.89
C VAL A 60 -1.45 -2.96 1.38
N LEU A 61 -2.77 -2.97 1.50
CA LEU A 61 -3.53 -4.16 1.86
C LEU A 61 -3.40 -5.27 0.80
N SER A 62 -3.54 -4.90 -0.48
CA SER A 62 -3.40 -5.85 -1.60
C SER A 62 -1.99 -6.45 -1.65
N LEU A 63 -0.97 -5.60 -1.49
CA LEU A 63 0.41 -6.05 -1.46
C LEU A 63 0.71 -6.93 -0.24
N TRP A 64 0.25 -6.53 0.94
CA TRP A 64 0.44 -7.32 2.16
C TRP A 64 -0.21 -8.70 2.02
N LYS A 65 -1.48 -8.78 1.58
CA LYS A 65 -2.15 -10.06 1.33
C LYS A 65 -1.40 -10.93 0.33
N PHE A 66 -0.91 -10.35 -0.76
CA PHE A 66 -0.15 -11.08 -1.76
C PHE A 66 1.20 -11.59 -1.21
N ALA A 67 1.89 -10.77 -0.42
CA ALA A 67 3.17 -11.11 0.18
C ALA A 67 3.09 -12.25 1.20
N GLN A 68 1.92 -12.47 1.84
CA GLN A 68 1.73 -13.57 2.78
C GLN A 68 1.87 -14.96 2.14
N HIS A 69 1.71 -15.08 0.82
CA HIS A 69 1.84 -16.35 0.10
C HIS A 69 3.25 -16.59 -0.46
N ARG A 70 4.21 -15.69 -0.17
CA ARG A 70 5.56 -15.78 -0.70
C ARG A 70 6.40 -16.82 0.09
N PRO A 71 6.93 -17.87 -0.57
CA PRO A 71 7.87 -18.77 0.09
C PRO A 71 9.22 -18.07 0.35
N PRO A 72 9.89 -18.36 1.48
CA PRO A 72 11.23 -17.82 1.76
C PRO A 72 12.21 -18.12 0.63
N GLY A 73 13.11 -17.18 0.32
CA GLY A 73 14.15 -17.35 -0.71
C GLY A 73 13.68 -17.17 -2.16
N SER A 74 12.37 -17.14 -2.43
CA SER A 74 11.86 -17.07 -3.80
C SER A 74 11.01 -15.81 -4.03
N PRO A 75 11.04 -15.17 -5.20
CA PRO A 75 10.09 -14.11 -5.53
C PRO A 75 8.69 -14.66 -5.72
N VAL A 76 7.67 -13.81 -5.55
CA VAL A 76 6.29 -14.10 -5.95
C VAL A 76 5.88 -13.06 -6.99
N ILE A 77 5.38 -13.52 -8.13
CA ILE A 77 5.05 -12.69 -9.29
C ILE A 77 3.58 -12.90 -9.63
N ARG A 78 2.83 -11.81 -9.81
CA ARG A 78 1.44 -11.83 -10.27
C ARG A 78 1.38 -11.20 -11.65
N LEU A 79 1.20 -12.03 -12.67
CA LEU A 79 1.01 -11.57 -14.05
C LEU A 79 -0.47 -11.27 -14.26
N TYR A 80 -0.76 -10.08 -14.77
CA TYR A 80 -2.07 -9.72 -15.26
C TYR A 80 -2.01 -9.68 -16.78
N ASN A 81 -2.88 -10.42 -17.45
CA ASN A 81 -3.15 -10.23 -18.87
C ASN A 81 -4.52 -9.56 -18.99
N PRO A 82 -4.57 -8.22 -18.86
CA PRO A 82 -5.85 -7.59 -18.63
C PRO A 82 -6.71 -7.55 -19.87
N ARG A 83 -7.91 -8.12 -19.75
CA ARG A 83 -9.01 -7.92 -20.68
C ARG A 83 -9.94 -6.86 -20.12
N VAL A 84 -10.46 -5.99 -20.99
CA VAL A 84 -11.33 -4.87 -20.58
C VAL A 84 -12.55 -5.39 -19.83
N GLU A 85 -13.10 -6.54 -20.23
CA GLU A 85 -14.27 -7.14 -19.60
C GLU A 85 -14.04 -7.61 -18.16
N GLU A 86 -12.80 -7.93 -17.75
CA GLU A 86 -12.50 -8.53 -16.44
C GLU A 86 -11.70 -7.61 -15.50
N HIS A 87 -10.92 -6.67 -16.05
CA HIS A 87 -9.94 -5.90 -15.26
C HIS A 87 -10.03 -4.38 -15.43
N GLY A 88 -10.94 -3.87 -16.29
CA GLY A 88 -11.21 -2.44 -16.43
C GLY A 88 -10.09 -1.61 -17.05
N TRP A 89 -9.00 -2.24 -17.49
CA TRP A 89 -7.91 -1.61 -18.24
C TRP A 89 -7.42 -2.54 -19.35
N LYS A 90 -6.73 -2.02 -20.36
CA LYS A 90 -6.04 -2.80 -21.39
C LYS A 90 -4.57 -2.38 -21.41
N SER A 91 -3.65 -3.34 -21.56
CA SER A 91 -2.23 -3.07 -21.83
C SER A 91 -2.01 -2.97 -23.35
N PRO A 92 -1.17 -2.04 -23.84
CA PRO A 92 -0.84 -1.93 -25.27
C PRO A 92 -0.20 -3.21 -25.83
#